data_AF-A0A7J6RZ25-F1
#
_entry.id   AF-A0A7J6RZ25-F1
#
_cell.length_a   1.000
_cell.length_b   1.000
_cell.length_c   1.000
_cell.angle_alpha   90.00
_cell.angle_beta   90.00
_cell.angle_gamma   90.00
#
_symmetry.space_group_name_H-M   'P 1'
#
loop_
_entity.id
_entity.type
_entity.pdbx_description
1 polymer ?
#
loop_
_entity_poly.entity_id
_entity_poly.type
_entity_poly.pdbx_seq_one_letter_code
_entity_poly.pdbx_strand_id
1 'polypeptide(L)'
;MIVAKGGEPMKGNASSFKSISLKEAFNLFHLIYQVITDSLALRRIIREALADCYEDNVMYLELRTTPRPLSDLPTRRDYVDILVEEVNRWQQQQQEPMRQQHRRRMDVRLILGLDRAGPIEAAEETLKLAIAWKARRPDLFVGMDLAGNPVKGDTRDFIPLLERARCHGLKITVHMAEVPDRDDEIDAVLAFKPDRLGHALWVTDHHKNIIMENNLGIEVCPTSNRCTLQLKSLTQHPCMQTWLSTAHRVCICTDDSGVFSSSLSDEIIEACRSWDLTQLHAVLLQLRAVDMAFCDEDMKKELRDRIHTFIDNRNHVVLLHEPYINIINNMMLCTPPMTPTTEVQDRGEDVLNDIDFIIQHYSGYFHRMEIKDRQHDRVSFRLIPKNDITREVVAVLDRSHFILHSDSSATSDGGPDCLIGRRFETIEQLLSAVMGAHHFGEMLNSLISSRLETSNLSPRGSDH
;
A
#
# COMPACT_ATOMS: atom_id res chain seq x y z
N MET A 1 0.10 1.10 -7.79
CA MET A 1 0.31 2.39 -8.49
C MET A 1 0.23 3.51 -7.44
N ILE A 2 0.80 4.70 -7.69
CA ILE A 2 0.78 5.82 -6.72
C ILE A 2 0.34 7.09 -7.44
N VAL A 3 -0.72 7.78 -7.00
CA VAL A 3 -1.30 8.96 -7.67
C VAL A 3 -1.36 10.18 -6.75
N ALA A 4 -1.10 11.37 -7.31
CA ALA A 4 -1.44 12.64 -6.66
C ALA A 4 -2.31 13.52 -7.56
N LYS A 5 -3.58 13.71 -7.17
CA LYS A 5 -4.55 14.56 -7.85
C LYS A 5 -5.22 15.46 -6.83
N GLY A 6 -5.52 16.71 -7.21
CA GLY A 6 -6.36 17.57 -6.40
C GLY A 6 -7.31 18.38 -7.28
N GLY A 7 -8.48 18.67 -6.73
CA GLY A 7 -9.56 19.40 -7.42
C GLY A 7 -10.79 18.53 -7.66
N GLU A 8 -11.95 19.19 -7.65
CA GLU A 8 -13.33 18.68 -7.53
C GLU A 8 -13.69 17.38 -8.29
N PRO A 9 -14.64 16.58 -7.75
CA PRO A 9 -15.10 15.38 -8.42
C PRO A 9 -15.67 15.74 -9.79
N MET A 10 -15.13 15.10 -10.83
CA MET A 10 -15.81 15.01 -12.12
C MET A 10 -17.23 14.50 -11.85
N LYS A 11 -18.24 15.34 -12.13
CA LYS A 11 -19.64 14.90 -12.21
C LYS A 11 -19.81 14.04 -13.46
N GLY A 12 -19.29 12.83 -13.41
CA GLY A 12 -19.66 11.76 -14.32
C GLY A 12 -20.95 11.13 -13.79
N ASN A 13 -22.00 11.13 -14.61
CA ASN A 13 -23.19 10.33 -14.36
C ASN A 13 -22.74 8.90 -14.01
N ALA A 14 -23.25 8.35 -12.91
CA ALA A 14 -23.17 6.93 -12.61
C ALA A 14 -23.96 6.17 -13.70
N SER A 15 -23.32 5.97 -14.86
CA SER A 15 -23.80 5.05 -15.86
C SER A 15 -23.81 3.66 -15.23
N SER A 16 -24.94 2.97 -15.32
CA SER A 16 -25.13 1.60 -14.86
C SER A 16 -24.13 0.67 -15.55
N PHE A 17 -22.93 0.53 -14.99
CA PHE A 17 -21.97 -0.46 -15.47
C PHE A 17 -22.48 -1.85 -15.10
N LYS A 18 -22.56 -2.70 -16.10
CA LYS A 18 -22.96 -4.10 -15.93
C LYS A 18 -21.82 -4.80 -15.22
N SER A 19 -22.01 -5.17 -13.95
CA SER A 19 -21.05 -5.96 -13.16
C SER A 19 -20.68 -7.22 -13.95
N ILE A 20 -19.39 -7.46 -14.18
CA ILE A 20 -18.89 -8.67 -14.82
C ILE A 20 -18.41 -9.66 -13.75
N SER A 21 -18.83 -10.91 -13.85
CA SER A 21 -18.36 -11.99 -12.97
C SER A 21 -16.90 -12.35 -13.27
N LEU A 22 -16.22 -13.02 -12.33
CA LEU A 22 -14.86 -13.53 -12.52
C LEU A 22 -14.73 -14.39 -13.79
N LYS A 23 -15.72 -15.24 -14.06
CA LYS A 23 -15.77 -16.08 -15.28
C LYS A 23 -15.87 -15.22 -16.55
N GLU A 24 -16.67 -14.16 -16.54
CA GLU A 24 -16.80 -13.26 -17.68
C GLU A 24 -15.53 -12.43 -17.91
N ALA A 25 -14.86 -12.00 -16.84
CA ALA A 25 -13.56 -11.33 -16.93
C ALA A 25 -12.51 -12.24 -17.63
N PHE A 26 -12.40 -13.52 -17.24
CA PHE A 26 -11.51 -14.47 -17.93
C PHE A 26 -11.90 -14.77 -19.38
N ASN A 27 -13.19 -14.80 -19.71
CA ASN A 27 -13.64 -14.89 -21.09
C ASN A 27 -13.23 -13.64 -21.90
N LEU A 28 -13.29 -12.46 -21.30
CA LEU A 28 -12.86 -11.22 -21.93
C LEU A 28 -11.35 -11.20 -22.17
N PHE A 29 -10.52 -11.68 -21.23
CA PHE A 29 -9.08 -11.82 -21.47
C PHE A 29 -8.76 -12.71 -22.67
N HIS A 30 -9.48 -13.82 -22.85
CA HIS A 30 -9.34 -14.65 -24.05
C HIS A 30 -9.62 -13.88 -25.35
N LEU A 31 -10.62 -13.00 -25.36
CA LEU A 31 -10.92 -12.12 -26.50
C LEU A 31 -9.85 -11.03 -26.68
N ILE A 32 -9.37 -10.43 -25.59
CA ILE A 32 -8.29 -9.43 -25.61
C ILE A 32 -7.02 -10.02 -26.26
N TYR A 33 -6.68 -11.27 -25.93
CA TYR A 33 -5.54 -11.95 -26.55
C TYR A 33 -5.73 -12.22 -28.06
N GLN A 34 -6.97 -12.33 -28.54
CA GLN A 34 -7.29 -12.50 -29.96
C GLN A 34 -7.26 -11.20 -30.76
N VAL A 35 -7.25 -10.04 -30.10
CA VAL A 35 -7.16 -8.72 -30.79
C VAL A 35 -5.76 -8.12 -30.71
N ILE A 36 -4.98 -8.43 -29.67
CA ILE A 36 -3.57 -8.05 -29.57
C ILE A 36 -2.75 -9.14 -30.26
N THR A 37 -2.78 -9.19 -31.58
CA THR A 37 -2.21 -10.33 -32.31
C THR A 37 -0.77 -10.13 -32.75
N ASP A 38 -0.34 -8.88 -32.94
CA ASP A 38 0.94 -8.54 -33.56
C ASP A 38 1.74 -7.48 -32.77
N SER A 39 2.98 -7.26 -33.19
CA SER A 39 3.90 -6.30 -32.58
C SER A 39 3.39 -4.85 -32.60
N LEU A 40 2.64 -4.45 -33.63
CA LEU A 40 2.09 -3.10 -33.75
C LEU A 40 1.03 -2.87 -32.69
N ALA A 41 0.11 -3.83 -32.52
CA ALA A 41 -0.90 -3.80 -31.47
C ALA A 41 -0.25 -3.77 -30.08
N LEU A 42 0.75 -4.61 -29.83
CA LEU A 42 1.46 -4.64 -28.54
C LEU A 42 2.11 -3.29 -28.22
N ARG A 43 2.85 -2.70 -29.18
CA ARG A 43 3.48 -1.39 -28.99
C ARG A 43 2.46 -0.29 -28.69
N ARG A 44 1.32 -0.32 -29.38
CA ARG A 44 0.24 0.64 -29.19
C ARG A 44 -0.34 0.55 -27.77
N ILE A 45 -0.74 -0.63 -27.32
CA ILE A 45 -1.38 -0.78 -26.00
C ILE A 45 -0.43 -0.44 -24.85
N ILE A 46 0.88 -0.71 -25.00
CA ILE A 46 1.87 -0.31 -23.98
C ILE A 46 1.93 1.21 -23.88
N ARG A 47 2.01 1.91 -25.02
CA ARG A 47 2.04 3.39 -25.05
C ARG A 47 0.77 4.00 -24.47
N GLU A 48 -0.39 3.46 -24.83
CA GLU A 48 -1.69 3.93 -24.35
C GLU A 48 -1.81 3.70 -22.83
N ALA A 49 -1.47 2.50 -22.33
CA ALA A 49 -1.50 2.22 -20.89
C ALA A 49 -0.57 3.13 -20.07
N LEU A 50 0.65 3.42 -20.59
CA LEU A 50 1.58 4.36 -19.94
C LEU A 50 1.03 5.80 -19.97
N ALA A 51 0.43 6.22 -21.09
CA ALA A 51 -0.18 7.54 -21.21
C ALA A 51 -1.37 7.70 -20.26
N ASP A 52 -2.25 6.71 -20.17
CA ASP A 52 -3.42 6.75 -19.28
C ASP A 52 -3.01 6.84 -17.81
N CYS A 53 -2.03 6.02 -17.38
CA CYS A 53 -1.47 6.11 -16.03
C CYS A 53 -0.85 7.48 -15.77
N TYR A 54 -0.09 8.00 -16.72
CA TYR A 54 0.53 9.31 -16.59
C TYR A 54 -0.52 10.40 -16.43
N GLU A 55 -1.53 10.46 -17.31
CA GLU A 55 -2.66 11.42 -17.26
C GLU A 55 -3.47 11.32 -15.97
N ASP A 56 -3.53 10.14 -15.35
CA ASP A 56 -4.10 9.96 -14.02
C ASP A 56 -3.18 10.44 -12.87
N ASN A 57 -2.05 11.06 -13.18
CA ASN A 57 -1.01 11.54 -12.24
C ASN A 57 -0.32 10.42 -11.46
N VAL A 58 -0.17 9.24 -12.07
CA VAL A 58 0.63 8.16 -11.49
C VAL A 58 2.09 8.60 -11.43
N MET A 59 2.68 8.57 -10.24
CA MET A 59 4.09 8.88 -9.98
C MET A 59 5.01 7.69 -10.24
N TYR A 60 4.53 6.49 -9.90
CA TYR A 60 5.26 5.24 -10.00
C TYR A 60 4.33 4.09 -10.38
N LEU A 61 4.73 3.33 -11.40
CA LEU A 61 3.99 2.24 -12.01
C LEU A 61 4.85 0.97 -12.06
N GLU A 62 4.36 -0.10 -11.45
CA GLU A 62 4.81 -1.47 -11.72
C GLU A 62 3.87 -2.09 -12.75
N LEU A 63 4.27 -2.06 -14.02
CA LEU A 63 3.50 -2.64 -15.11
C LEU A 63 3.76 -4.16 -15.15
N ARG A 64 2.70 -4.94 -14.93
CA ARG A 64 2.74 -6.40 -14.99
C ARG A 64 2.21 -6.91 -16.32
N THR A 65 2.82 -7.97 -16.84
CA THR A 65 2.33 -8.65 -18.05
C THR A 65 2.86 -10.07 -18.14
N THR A 66 2.07 -10.96 -18.76
CA THR A 66 2.44 -12.34 -19.07
C THR A 66 2.94 -12.44 -20.50
N PRO A 67 4.26 -12.64 -20.73
CA PRO A 67 4.81 -12.71 -22.09
C PRO A 67 4.25 -13.89 -22.88
N ARG A 68 3.98 -13.64 -24.16
CA ARG A 68 3.50 -14.67 -25.11
C ARG A 68 3.99 -14.40 -26.53
N PRO A 69 4.08 -15.43 -27.37
CA PRO A 69 4.24 -15.25 -28.81
C PRO A 69 3.12 -14.39 -29.43
N LEU A 70 3.48 -13.68 -30.50
CA LEU A 70 2.59 -12.92 -31.38
C LEU A 70 2.64 -13.54 -32.78
N SER A 71 1.76 -13.09 -33.67
CA SER A 71 1.66 -13.61 -35.05
C SER A 71 2.91 -13.33 -35.88
N ASP A 72 3.57 -12.20 -35.65
CA ASP A 72 4.77 -11.73 -36.34
C ASP A 72 6.06 -11.89 -35.51
N LEU A 73 5.93 -12.26 -34.24
CA LEU A 73 7.03 -12.44 -33.29
C LEU A 73 6.88 -13.76 -32.51
N PRO A 74 7.60 -14.81 -32.92
CA PRO A 74 7.29 -16.18 -32.49
C PRO A 74 7.72 -16.51 -31.06
N THR A 75 8.48 -15.66 -30.37
CA THR A 75 9.01 -15.97 -29.04
C THR A 75 8.50 -15.04 -27.95
N ARG A 76 8.50 -15.52 -26.69
CA ARG A 76 8.24 -14.67 -25.52
C ARG A 76 9.32 -13.60 -25.33
N ARG A 77 10.53 -13.88 -25.81
CA ARG A 77 11.62 -12.90 -25.77
C ARG A 77 11.29 -11.68 -26.61
N ASP A 78 10.80 -11.87 -27.82
CA ASP A 78 10.43 -10.76 -28.72
C ASP A 78 9.37 -9.85 -28.10
N TYR A 79 8.38 -10.43 -27.40
CA TYR A 79 7.38 -9.69 -26.63
C TYR A 79 8.03 -8.81 -25.56
N VAL A 80 8.95 -9.37 -24.77
CA VAL A 80 9.64 -8.63 -23.69
C VAL A 80 10.57 -7.57 -24.27
N ASP A 81 11.23 -7.86 -25.40
CA ASP A 81 12.11 -6.90 -26.08
C ASP A 81 11.30 -5.66 -26.52
N ILE A 82 10.09 -5.84 -27.07
CA ILE A 82 9.15 -4.73 -27.36
C ILE A 82 8.79 -3.96 -26.09
N LEU A 83 8.44 -4.66 -25.02
CA LEU A 83 8.07 -4.04 -23.75
C LEU A 83 9.18 -3.12 -23.23
N VAL A 84 10.43 -3.61 -23.29
CA VAL A 84 11.62 -2.84 -22.89
C VAL A 84 11.85 -1.65 -23.80
N GLU A 85 11.72 -1.82 -25.13
CA GLU A 85 11.88 -0.72 -26.09
C GLU A 85 10.89 0.42 -25.84
N GLU A 86 9.61 0.10 -25.63
CA GLU A 86 8.57 1.11 -25.41
C GLU A 86 8.70 1.80 -24.05
N VAL A 87 9.07 1.08 -22.99
CA VAL A 87 9.34 1.71 -21.68
C VAL A 87 10.59 2.58 -21.71
N ASN A 88 11.67 2.14 -22.37
CA ASN A 88 12.87 2.98 -22.54
C ASN A 88 12.54 4.25 -23.33
N ARG A 89 11.74 4.15 -24.39
CA ARG A 89 11.29 5.31 -25.16
C ARG A 89 10.48 6.27 -24.30
N TRP A 90 9.57 5.76 -23.47
CA TRP A 90 8.82 6.57 -22.51
C TRP A 90 9.75 7.32 -21.56
N GLN A 91 10.71 6.62 -20.95
CA GLN A 91 11.68 7.22 -20.03
C GLN A 91 12.54 8.30 -20.70
N GLN A 92 12.97 8.09 -21.96
CA GLN A 92 13.71 9.09 -22.73
C GLN A 92 12.87 10.34 -23.00
N GLN A 93 11.61 10.18 -23.39
CA GLN A 93 10.70 11.32 -23.65
C GLN A 93 10.43 12.14 -22.39
N GLN A 94 10.43 11.53 -21.20
CA GLN A 94 10.26 12.24 -19.93
C GLN A 94 11.47 13.12 -19.57
N GLN A 95 12.64 12.87 -20.16
CA GLN A 95 13.86 13.65 -19.92
C GLN A 95 13.96 14.90 -20.81
N GLU A 96 13.07 15.10 -21.77
CA GLU A 96 13.13 16.26 -22.67
C GLU A 96 12.88 17.60 -21.93
N PRO A 97 13.65 18.67 -22.21
CA PRO A 97 13.58 19.95 -21.46
C PRO A 97 12.18 20.58 -21.40
N MET A 98 11.39 20.45 -22.47
CA MET A 98 10.02 20.96 -22.54
C MET A 98 9.07 20.26 -21.56
N ARG A 99 9.33 18.98 -21.25
CA ARG A 99 8.57 18.23 -20.24
C ARG A 99 9.11 18.47 -18.84
N GLN A 100 10.40 18.75 -18.67
CA GLN A 100 10.97 19.13 -17.37
C GLN A 100 10.39 20.42 -16.78
N GLN A 101 9.89 21.33 -17.64
CA GLN A 101 9.20 22.55 -17.20
C GLN A 101 7.91 22.24 -16.41
N HIS A 102 7.33 21.05 -16.63
CA HIS A 102 6.24 20.51 -15.82
C HIS A 102 6.85 19.48 -14.86
N ARG A 103 6.76 19.71 -13.54
CA ARG A 103 7.34 18.83 -12.49
C ARG A 103 6.70 17.41 -12.40
N ARG A 104 6.00 16.95 -13.45
CA ARG A 104 5.28 15.67 -13.50
C ARG A 104 6.13 14.65 -14.26
N ARG A 105 6.57 13.62 -13.55
CA ARG A 105 7.30 12.45 -14.09
C ARG A 105 6.59 11.18 -13.62
N MET A 106 6.56 10.14 -14.45
CA MET A 106 6.14 8.80 -14.03
C MET A 106 7.29 7.81 -14.18
N ASP A 107 7.68 7.19 -13.08
CA ASP A 107 8.65 6.11 -13.04
C ASP A 107 7.96 4.78 -13.33
N VAL A 108 8.58 3.97 -14.20
CA VAL A 108 8.02 2.69 -14.64
C VAL A 108 8.99 1.57 -14.29
N ARG A 109 8.45 0.47 -13.77
CA ARG A 109 9.11 -0.80 -13.52
C ARG A 109 8.29 -1.93 -14.15
N LEU A 110 8.94 -3.06 -14.39
CA LEU A 110 8.36 -4.22 -15.05
C LEU A 110 8.35 -5.42 -14.10
N ILE A 111 7.20 -6.10 -14.09
CA ILE A 111 6.99 -7.38 -13.43
C ILE A 111 6.53 -8.38 -14.50
N LEU A 112 7.24 -9.50 -14.64
CA LEU A 112 6.81 -10.56 -15.57
C LEU A 112 5.92 -11.56 -14.84
N GLY A 113 4.74 -11.79 -15.41
CA GLY A 113 3.71 -12.68 -14.87
C GLY A 113 3.85 -14.12 -15.34
N LEU A 114 3.58 -15.05 -14.43
CA LEU A 114 3.31 -16.46 -14.69
C LEU A 114 1.79 -16.66 -14.70
N ASP A 115 1.28 -17.39 -15.69
CA ASP A 115 -0.13 -17.79 -15.73
C ASP A 115 -0.28 -19.17 -15.11
N ARG A 116 -0.93 -19.25 -13.94
CA ARG A 116 -1.17 -20.53 -13.24
C ARG A 116 -2.02 -21.51 -14.05
N ALA A 117 -2.82 -21.01 -15.00
CA ALA A 117 -3.63 -21.84 -15.89
C ALA A 117 -2.86 -22.31 -17.13
N GLY A 118 -1.64 -21.80 -17.34
CA GLY A 118 -0.75 -22.14 -18.44
C GLY A 118 0.16 -23.33 -18.14
N PRO A 119 0.85 -23.86 -19.16
CA PRO A 119 1.81 -24.95 -18.99
C PRO A 119 3.06 -24.48 -18.23
N ILE A 120 3.61 -25.34 -17.36
CA ILE A 120 4.78 -25.03 -16.53
C ILE A 120 6.01 -24.67 -17.37
N GLU A 121 6.16 -25.26 -18.56
CA GLU A 121 7.27 -24.98 -19.48
C GLU A 121 7.28 -23.53 -19.96
N ALA A 122 6.09 -22.95 -20.16
CA ALA A 122 5.97 -21.54 -20.50
C ALA A 122 6.36 -20.65 -19.31
N ALA A 123 6.02 -21.05 -18.09
CA ALA A 123 6.44 -20.35 -16.88
C ALA A 123 7.96 -20.42 -16.66
N GLU A 124 8.59 -21.56 -16.95
CA GLU A 124 10.04 -21.69 -16.93
C GLU A 124 10.74 -20.79 -17.97
N GLU A 125 10.19 -20.67 -19.17
CA GLU A 125 10.69 -19.76 -20.20
C GLU A 125 10.62 -18.31 -19.72
N THR A 126 9.48 -17.88 -19.18
CA THR A 126 9.30 -16.54 -18.61
C THR A 126 10.24 -16.29 -17.43
N LEU A 127 10.45 -17.26 -16.54
CA LEU A 127 11.44 -17.16 -15.45
C LEU A 127 12.85 -16.92 -15.98
N LYS A 128 13.29 -17.68 -17.00
CA LYS A 128 14.61 -17.50 -17.63
C LYS A 128 14.76 -16.09 -18.20
N LEU A 129 13.71 -15.56 -18.83
CA LEU A 129 13.70 -14.18 -19.35
C LEU A 129 13.77 -13.14 -18.22
N ALA A 130 12.97 -13.31 -17.16
CA ALA A 130 12.96 -12.41 -16.02
C ALA A 130 14.34 -12.32 -15.35
N ILE A 131 14.99 -13.47 -15.11
CA ILE A 131 16.34 -13.54 -14.53
C ILE A 131 17.36 -12.85 -15.46
N ALA A 132 17.33 -13.16 -16.76
CA ALA A 132 18.28 -12.61 -17.71
C ALA A 132 18.14 -11.09 -17.86
N TRP A 133 16.91 -10.57 -17.77
CA TRP A 133 16.63 -9.14 -17.80
C TRP A 133 16.93 -8.44 -16.48
N LYS A 134 16.65 -9.06 -15.32
CA LYS A 134 17.06 -8.57 -14.00
C LYS A 134 18.56 -8.33 -13.94
N ALA A 135 19.37 -9.25 -14.47
CA ALA A 135 20.82 -9.13 -14.52
C ALA A 135 21.30 -7.95 -15.40
N ARG A 136 20.56 -7.61 -16.46
CA ARG A 136 20.92 -6.53 -17.40
C ARG A 136 20.39 -5.16 -17.00
N ARG A 137 19.19 -5.12 -16.42
CA ARG A 137 18.42 -3.93 -16.08
C ARG A 137 17.75 -4.13 -14.71
N PRO A 138 18.54 -4.20 -13.62
CA PRO A 138 18.03 -4.46 -12.28
C PRO A 138 17.11 -3.34 -11.77
N ASP A 139 17.26 -2.15 -12.34
CA ASP A 139 16.45 -0.95 -12.14
C ASP A 139 15.08 -1.04 -12.82
N LEU A 140 14.93 -1.84 -13.90
CA LEU A 140 13.70 -1.91 -14.68
C LEU A 140 12.89 -3.17 -14.35
N PHE A 141 13.54 -4.33 -14.26
CA PHE A 141 12.89 -5.60 -13.94
C PHE A 141 12.99 -5.85 -12.44
N VAL A 142 11.86 -5.72 -11.75
CA VAL A 142 11.86 -5.64 -10.28
C VAL A 142 11.26 -6.86 -9.62
N GLY A 143 10.40 -7.60 -10.33
CA GLY A 143 9.77 -8.77 -9.75
C GLY A 143 9.13 -9.74 -10.72
N MET A 144 8.52 -10.77 -10.14
CA MET A 144 7.64 -11.71 -10.80
C MET A 144 6.28 -11.77 -10.11
N ASP A 145 5.25 -12.01 -10.90
CA ASP A 145 3.87 -12.20 -10.45
C ASP A 145 3.41 -13.62 -10.80
N LEU A 146 2.56 -14.21 -9.96
CA LEU A 146 1.79 -15.41 -10.31
C LEU A 146 0.31 -15.05 -10.26
N ALA A 147 -0.34 -15.14 -11.42
CA ALA A 147 -1.72 -14.73 -11.63
C ALA A 147 -2.46 -15.77 -12.50
N GLY A 148 -3.40 -15.33 -13.32
CA GLY A 148 -4.19 -16.20 -14.18
C GLY A 148 -5.39 -16.79 -13.45
N ASN A 149 -6.12 -17.69 -14.13
CA ASN A 149 -7.43 -18.15 -13.68
C ASN A 149 -7.34 -18.94 -12.36
N PRO A 150 -7.89 -18.44 -11.23
CA PRO A 150 -7.73 -19.05 -9.91
C PRO A 150 -8.52 -20.37 -9.75
N VAL A 151 -9.37 -20.74 -10.71
CA VAL A 151 -10.03 -22.06 -10.72
C VAL A 151 -9.32 -23.10 -11.59
N LYS A 152 -8.17 -22.75 -12.16
CA LYS A 152 -7.33 -23.63 -12.99
C LYS A 152 -5.90 -23.67 -12.45
N GLY A 153 -5.23 -24.81 -12.62
CA GLY A 153 -3.89 -25.01 -12.09
C GLY A 153 -3.84 -24.98 -10.55
N ASP A 154 -2.63 -25.02 -10.02
CA ASP A 154 -2.34 -24.97 -8.60
C ASP A 154 -1.12 -24.09 -8.35
N THR A 155 -1.26 -23.06 -7.52
CA THR A 155 -0.15 -22.14 -7.20
C THR A 155 1.09 -22.87 -6.66
N ARG A 156 0.90 -24.00 -5.96
CA ARG A 156 1.99 -24.77 -5.35
C ARG A 156 2.99 -25.28 -6.39
N ASP A 157 2.53 -25.60 -7.59
CA ASP A 157 3.38 -26.07 -8.68
C ASP A 157 4.40 -25.00 -9.14
N PHE A 158 4.10 -23.72 -8.89
CA PHE A 158 4.92 -22.59 -9.31
C PHE A 158 5.83 -22.07 -8.19
N ILE A 159 5.64 -22.47 -6.94
CA ILE A 159 6.48 -22.05 -5.81
C ILE A 159 7.98 -22.26 -6.07
N PRO A 160 8.44 -23.43 -6.59
CA PRO A 160 9.86 -23.63 -6.89
C PRO A 160 10.41 -22.64 -7.94
N LEU A 161 9.57 -22.18 -8.88
CA LEU A 161 9.96 -21.20 -9.90
C LEU A 161 10.08 -19.81 -9.26
N LEU A 162 9.15 -19.45 -8.36
CA LEU A 162 9.17 -18.20 -7.61
C LEU A 162 10.34 -18.13 -6.62
N GLU A 163 10.70 -19.24 -5.97
CA GLU A 163 11.91 -19.35 -5.14
C GLU A 163 13.17 -19.06 -5.97
N ARG A 164 13.27 -19.67 -7.16
CA ARG A 164 14.39 -19.42 -8.08
C ARG A 164 14.45 -17.95 -8.52
N ALA A 165 13.31 -17.31 -8.78
CA ALA A 165 13.24 -15.89 -9.09
C ALA A 165 13.79 -15.04 -7.94
N ARG A 166 13.36 -15.33 -6.71
CA ARG A 166 13.82 -14.65 -5.49
C ARG A 166 15.32 -14.79 -5.30
N CYS A 167 15.90 -15.97 -5.54
CA CYS A 167 17.34 -16.20 -5.49
C CYS A 167 18.15 -15.34 -6.47
N HIS A 168 17.52 -14.80 -7.52
CA HIS A 168 18.14 -13.88 -8.48
C HIS A 168 17.77 -12.41 -8.22
N GLY A 169 17.24 -12.10 -7.04
CA GLY A 169 16.94 -10.72 -6.62
C GLY A 169 15.66 -10.15 -7.21
N LEU A 170 14.78 -10.97 -7.78
CA LEU A 170 13.42 -10.56 -8.16
C LEU A 170 12.52 -10.60 -6.92
N LYS A 171 11.75 -9.52 -6.73
CA LYS A 171 10.67 -9.47 -5.74
C LYS A 171 9.47 -10.29 -6.22
N ILE A 172 8.66 -10.81 -5.30
CA ILE A 172 7.58 -11.74 -5.64
C ILE A 172 6.23 -11.19 -5.17
N THR A 173 5.27 -11.15 -6.08
CA THR A 173 3.84 -10.94 -5.75
C THR A 173 3.04 -12.15 -6.24
N VAL A 174 2.00 -12.55 -5.50
CA VAL A 174 1.19 -13.73 -5.82
C VAL A 174 -0.29 -13.41 -5.64
N HIS A 175 -1.09 -13.61 -6.69
CA HIS A 175 -2.54 -13.58 -6.58
C HIS A 175 -3.03 -14.81 -5.81
N MET A 176 -3.74 -14.58 -4.71
CA MET A 176 -4.22 -15.66 -3.86
C MET A 176 -5.60 -15.36 -3.28
N ALA A 177 -6.32 -16.43 -2.92
CA ALA A 177 -7.62 -16.37 -2.28
C ALA A 177 -8.65 -15.51 -3.06
N GLU A 178 -8.60 -15.51 -4.39
CA GLU A 178 -9.62 -14.85 -5.24
C GLU A 178 -10.95 -15.64 -5.26
N VAL A 179 -10.88 -16.94 -4.97
CA VAL A 179 -12.01 -17.86 -4.84
C VAL A 179 -11.98 -18.55 -3.47
N PRO A 180 -13.14 -18.97 -2.91
CA PRO A 180 -13.19 -19.68 -1.64
C PRO A 180 -12.66 -21.12 -1.74
N ASP A 181 -12.56 -21.79 -0.60
CA ASP A 181 -12.23 -23.22 -0.47
C ASP A 181 -10.86 -23.62 -1.04
N ARG A 182 -9.84 -22.81 -0.73
CA ARG A 182 -8.44 -22.97 -1.20
C ARG A 182 -7.42 -22.90 -0.05
N ASP A 183 -7.81 -23.31 1.16
CA ASP A 183 -6.98 -23.13 2.36
C ASP A 183 -5.59 -23.77 2.25
N ASP A 184 -5.47 -24.94 1.61
CA ASP A 184 -4.19 -25.63 1.40
C ASP A 184 -3.24 -24.88 0.43
N GLU A 185 -3.81 -24.26 -0.60
CA GLU A 185 -3.09 -23.38 -1.52
C GLU A 185 -2.68 -22.07 -0.82
N ILE A 186 -3.56 -21.49 -0.01
CA ILE A 186 -3.31 -20.29 0.79
C ILE A 186 -2.18 -20.54 1.79
N ASP A 187 -2.24 -21.63 2.55
CA ASP A 187 -1.22 -22.01 3.53
C ASP A 187 0.16 -22.15 2.87
N ALA A 188 0.22 -22.76 1.68
CA ALA A 188 1.46 -22.90 0.94
C ALA A 188 2.04 -21.55 0.48
N VAL A 189 1.19 -20.63 0.00
CA VAL A 189 1.61 -19.27 -0.38
C VAL A 189 2.12 -18.50 0.85
N LEU A 190 1.39 -18.55 1.96
CA LEU A 190 1.78 -17.86 3.19
C LEU A 190 3.06 -18.45 3.80
N ALA A 191 3.27 -19.77 3.71
CA ALA A 191 4.53 -20.41 4.10
C ALA A 191 5.70 -19.97 3.22
N PHE A 192 5.47 -19.76 1.92
CA PHE A 192 6.46 -19.25 0.97
C PHE A 192 6.82 -17.76 1.17
N LYS A 193 5.97 -16.98 1.84
CA LYS A 193 6.17 -15.56 2.19
C LYS A 193 6.56 -14.68 0.98
N PRO A 194 5.68 -14.50 -0.01
CA PRO A 194 5.92 -13.54 -1.09
C PRO A 194 6.05 -12.11 -0.52
N ASP A 195 6.68 -11.19 -1.26
CA ASP A 195 6.83 -9.81 -0.80
C ASP A 195 5.46 -9.08 -0.75
N ARG A 196 4.52 -9.46 -1.62
CA ARG A 196 3.14 -8.94 -1.66
C ARG A 196 2.11 -10.01 -2.06
N LEU A 197 0.86 -9.77 -1.70
CA LEU A 197 -0.31 -10.61 -2.00
C LEU A 197 -1.29 -9.83 -2.87
N GLY A 198 -1.68 -10.41 -4.01
CA GLY A 198 -2.77 -9.91 -4.85
C GLY A 198 -4.12 -10.35 -4.30
N HIS A 199 -5.04 -9.37 -4.14
CA HIS A 199 -6.42 -9.51 -3.66
C HIS A 199 -6.60 -9.97 -2.20
N ALA A 200 -6.22 -11.21 -1.86
CA ALA A 200 -6.44 -11.83 -0.55
C ALA A 200 -7.91 -11.72 -0.05
N LEU A 201 -8.87 -12.19 -0.85
CA LEU A 201 -10.32 -12.02 -0.59
C LEU A 201 -10.87 -13.04 0.40
N TRP A 202 -10.67 -14.32 0.12
CA TRP A 202 -11.23 -15.43 0.88
C TRP A 202 -10.21 -16.01 1.86
N VAL A 203 -9.74 -15.18 2.79
CA VAL A 203 -8.81 -15.59 3.85
C VAL A 203 -9.53 -15.75 5.19
N THR A 204 -9.24 -16.84 5.90
CA THR A 204 -9.75 -17.10 7.25
C THR A 204 -9.09 -16.18 8.27
N ASP A 205 -9.63 -16.04 9.47
CA ASP A 205 -8.98 -15.23 10.52
C ASP A 205 -7.60 -15.78 10.91
N HIS A 206 -7.39 -17.09 10.77
CA HIS A 206 -6.07 -17.70 10.92
C HIS A 206 -5.09 -17.18 9.87
N HIS A 207 -5.48 -17.19 8.58
CA HIS A 207 -4.67 -16.65 7.50
C HIS A 207 -4.39 -15.15 7.69
N LYS A 208 -5.39 -14.36 8.14
CA LYS A 208 -5.22 -12.93 8.41
C LYS A 208 -4.16 -12.68 9.48
N ASN A 209 -4.15 -13.47 10.56
CA ASN A 209 -3.14 -13.37 11.60
C ASN A 209 -1.73 -13.63 11.04
N ILE A 210 -1.55 -14.69 10.22
CA ILE A 210 -0.26 -14.98 9.58
C ILE A 210 0.17 -13.82 8.67
N ILE A 211 -0.74 -13.25 7.88
CA ILE A 211 -0.47 -12.10 6.99
C ILE A 211 0.02 -10.89 7.79
N MET A 212 -0.65 -10.57 8.90
CA MET A 212 -0.29 -9.44 9.77
C MET A 212 1.03 -9.69 10.49
N GLU A 213 1.23 -10.87 11.08
CA GLU A 213 2.46 -11.24 11.80
C GLU A 213 3.70 -11.23 10.90
N ASN A 214 3.55 -11.61 9.63
CA ASN A 214 4.65 -11.56 8.65
C ASN A 214 4.72 -10.22 7.89
N ASN A 215 3.86 -9.25 8.22
CA ASN A 215 3.79 -7.92 7.57
C ASN A 215 3.74 -7.99 6.03
N LEU A 216 2.96 -8.94 5.49
CA LEU A 216 2.84 -9.14 4.04
C LEU A 216 1.96 -8.03 3.45
N GLY A 217 2.48 -7.33 2.44
CA GLY A 217 1.73 -6.24 1.79
C GLY A 217 0.59 -6.77 0.94
N ILE A 218 -0.57 -6.11 0.94
CA ILE A 218 -1.76 -6.54 0.18
C ILE A 218 -2.11 -5.52 -0.92
N GLU A 219 -2.18 -5.99 -2.16
CA GLU A 219 -2.67 -5.24 -3.31
C GLU A 219 -4.20 -5.42 -3.38
N VAL A 220 -4.94 -4.38 -3.02
CA VAL A 220 -6.42 -4.37 -3.02
C VAL A 220 -6.91 -3.70 -4.30
N CYS A 221 -7.86 -4.35 -4.98
CA CYS A 221 -8.40 -3.92 -6.26
C CYS A 221 -9.92 -3.66 -6.16
N PRO A 222 -10.37 -2.52 -5.61
CA PRO A 222 -11.77 -2.29 -5.24
C PRO A 222 -12.78 -2.63 -6.34
N THR A 223 -12.72 -1.97 -7.51
CA THR A 223 -13.71 -2.17 -8.57
C THR A 223 -13.65 -3.58 -9.15
N SER A 224 -12.44 -4.14 -9.32
CA SER A 224 -12.26 -5.54 -9.72
C SER A 224 -12.98 -6.48 -8.75
N ASN A 225 -12.74 -6.33 -7.44
CA ASN A 225 -13.33 -7.15 -6.39
C ASN A 225 -14.86 -6.97 -6.33
N ARG A 226 -15.36 -5.73 -6.45
CA ARG A 226 -16.80 -5.46 -6.49
C ARG A 226 -17.47 -6.18 -7.65
N CYS A 227 -16.88 -6.11 -8.85
CA CYS A 227 -17.41 -6.76 -10.04
C CYS A 227 -17.35 -8.28 -9.93
N THR A 228 -16.17 -8.84 -9.67
CA THR A 228 -15.91 -10.29 -9.72
C THR A 228 -16.61 -11.07 -8.61
N LEU A 229 -16.73 -10.49 -7.41
CA LEU A 229 -17.51 -11.04 -6.29
C LEU A 229 -19.00 -10.66 -6.37
N GLN A 230 -19.41 -9.84 -7.34
CA GLN A 230 -20.78 -9.33 -7.51
C GLN A 230 -21.32 -8.64 -6.24
N LEU A 231 -20.47 -7.84 -5.58
CA LEU A 231 -20.85 -7.10 -4.39
C LEU A 231 -21.83 -5.98 -4.74
N LYS A 232 -22.86 -5.79 -3.90
CA LYS A 232 -23.77 -4.64 -4.04
C LYS A 232 -23.10 -3.33 -3.63
N SER A 233 -22.14 -3.41 -2.71
CA SER A 233 -21.34 -2.30 -2.21
C SER A 233 -19.98 -2.82 -1.77
N LEU A 234 -18.94 -1.99 -1.89
CA LEU A 234 -17.61 -2.31 -1.39
C LEU A 234 -17.51 -2.44 0.13
N THR A 235 -18.49 -1.92 0.87
CA THR A 235 -18.61 -2.21 2.31
C THR A 235 -18.74 -3.72 2.60
N GLN A 236 -19.18 -4.50 1.60
CA GLN A 236 -19.27 -5.97 1.68
C GLN A 236 -17.95 -6.68 1.32
N HIS A 237 -16.88 -5.93 1.07
CA HIS A 237 -15.58 -6.52 0.77
C HIS A 237 -15.12 -7.38 1.95
N PRO A 238 -14.73 -8.65 1.72
CA PRO A 238 -14.59 -9.65 2.80
C PRO A 238 -13.52 -9.28 3.83
N CYS A 239 -12.43 -8.64 3.41
CA CYS A 239 -11.28 -8.39 4.29
C CYS A 239 -10.91 -6.91 4.51
N MET A 240 -11.45 -5.97 3.72
CA MET A 240 -10.94 -4.59 3.72
C MET A 240 -11.19 -3.89 5.05
N GLN A 241 -12.34 -4.14 5.69
CA GLN A 241 -12.63 -3.59 7.01
C GLN A 241 -11.57 -3.99 8.05
N THR A 242 -11.13 -5.25 8.03
CA THR A 242 -10.07 -5.75 8.93
C THR A 242 -8.74 -5.06 8.64
N TRP A 243 -8.37 -4.90 7.37
CA TRP A 243 -7.10 -4.25 6.99
C TRP A 243 -7.08 -2.78 7.37
N LEU A 244 -8.20 -2.08 7.24
CA LEU A 244 -8.33 -0.70 7.66
C LEU A 244 -8.27 -0.55 9.19
N SER A 245 -9.01 -1.38 9.94
CA SER A 245 -9.08 -1.28 11.40
C SER A 245 -7.76 -1.64 12.10
N THR A 246 -6.94 -2.47 11.46
CA THR A 246 -5.60 -2.87 11.94
C THR A 246 -4.48 -1.98 11.37
N ALA A 247 -4.83 -0.99 10.54
CA ALA A 247 -3.87 -0.15 9.83
C ALA A 247 -2.84 -0.95 9.00
N HIS A 248 -3.23 -2.12 8.51
CA HIS A 248 -2.35 -3.04 7.78
C HIS A 248 -1.80 -2.43 6.49
N ARG A 249 -0.69 -2.99 6.01
CA ARG A 249 0.03 -2.54 4.81
C ARG A 249 -0.72 -2.93 3.55
N VAL A 250 -1.63 -2.06 3.13
CA VAL A 250 -2.42 -2.21 1.90
C VAL A 250 -2.12 -1.11 0.89
N CYS A 251 -2.14 -1.45 -0.40
CA CYS A 251 -2.13 -0.49 -1.49
C CYS A 251 -3.36 -0.68 -2.38
N ILE A 252 -3.93 0.44 -2.85
CA ILE A 252 -5.05 0.43 -3.80
C ILE A 252 -4.49 0.32 -5.22
N CYS A 253 -5.03 -0.61 -6.00
CA CYS A 253 -4.62 -0.92 -7.36
C CYS A 253 -5.84 -0.96 -8.29
N THR A 254 -5.62 -0.73 -9.59
CA THR A 254 -6.67 -0.83 -10.62
C THR A 254 -6.98 -2.25 -11.04
N ASP A 255 -6.05 -3.18 -10.80
CA ASP A 255 -6.02 -4.47 -11.50
C ASP A 255 -5.95 -4.21 -13.01
N ASP A 256 -7.02 -4.50 -13.74
CA ASP A 256 -7.17 -4.25 -15.17
C ASP A 256 -8.06 -3.04 -15.47
N SER A 257 -7.47 -1.85 -15.54
CA SER A 257 -8.18 -0.58 -15.76
C SER A 257 -9.12 -0.60 -16.98
N GLY A 258 -8.71 -1.23 -18.08
CA GLY A 258 -9.53 -1.36 -19.29
C GLY A 258 -10.71 -2.32 -19.12
N VAL A 259 -10.52 -3.44 -18.41
CA VAL A 259 -11.57 -4.45 -18.18
C VAL A 259 -12.62 -3.93 -17.21
N PHE A 260 -12.19 -3.25 -16.15
CA PHE A 260 -13.06 -2.75 -15.09
C PHE A 260 -13.49 -1.29 -15.29
N SER A 261 -12.99 -0.63 -16.34
CA SER A 261 -13.30 0.76 -16.69
C SER A 261 -13.06 1.74 -15.53
N SER A 262 -11.89 1.63 -14.91
CA SER A 262 -11.49 2.40 -13.74
C SER A 262 -10.06 2.93 -13.84
N SER A 263 -9.85 4.18 -13.42
CA SER A 263 -8.51 4.76 -13.19
C SER A 263 -8.08 4.58 -11.73
N LEU A 264 -6.81 4.78 -11.39
CA LEU A 264 -6.37 4.68 -10.00
C LEU A 264 -7.01 5.77 -9.14
N SER A 265 -7.19 6.98 -9.67
CA SER A 265 -7.95 8.03 -9.00
C SER A 265 -9.38 7.56 -8.67
N ASP A 266 -10.06 6.88 -9.60
CA ASP A 266 -11.41 6.36 -9.36
C ASP A 266 -11.39 5.31 -8.23
N GLU A 267 -10.42 4.39 -8.23
CA GLU A 267 -10.30 3.37 -7.17
C GLU A 267 -10.08 4.00 -5.79
N ILE A 268 -9.22 5.03 -5.68
CA ILE A 268 -9.00 5.74 -4.41
C ILE A 268 -10.26 6.48 -3.97
N ILE A 269 -10.94 7.18 -4.89
CA ILE A 269 -12.18 7.91 -4.58
C ILE A 269 -13.27 6.93 -4.12
N GLU A 270 -13.42 5.82 -4.81
CA GLU A 270 -14.42 4.81 -4.52
C GLU A 270 -14.13 4.11 -3.18
N ALA A 271 -12.86 3.83 -2.89
CA ALA A 271 -12.42 3.35 -1.57
C ALA A 271 -12.77 4.36 -0.47
N CYS A 272 -12.44 5.64 -0.66
CA CYS A 272 -12.75 6.67 0.33
C CYS A 272 -14.23 6.83 0.58
N ARG A 273 -15.06 6.79 -0.46
CA ARG A 273 -16.53 6.86 -0.34
C ARG A 273 -17.13 5.63 0.33
N SER A 274 -16.59 4.46 0.05
CA SER A 274 -17.17 3.19 0.51
C SER A 274 -16.82 2.87 1.96
N TRP A 275 -15.66 3.28 2.44
CA TRP A 275 -15.18 3.00 3.79
C TRP A 275 -15.02 4.26 4.64
N ASP A 276 -15.69 5.35 4.26
CA ASP A 276 -15.67 6.65 4.95
C ASP A 276 -14.26 7.17 5.26
N LEU A 277 -13.33 6.97 4.32
CA LEU A 277 -11.94 7.38 4.50
C LEU A 277 -11.77 8.86 4.23
N THR A 278 -11.10 9.54 5.16
CA THR A 278 -10.71 10.95 5.01
C THR A 278 -9.59 11.13 3.99
N GLN A 279 -9.31 12.38 3.62
CA GLN A 279 -8.15 12.72 2.77
C GLN A 279 -6.82 12.27 3.38
N LEU A 280 -6.68 12.34 4.71
CA LEU A 280 -5.50 11.86 5.41
C LEU A 280 -5.32 10.35 5.24
N HIS A 281 -6.39 9.56 5.35
CA HIS A 281 -6.33 8.13 5.09
C HIS A 281 -5.90 7.83 3.64
N ALA A 282 -6.39 8.60 2.67
CA ALA A 282 -5.96 8.47 1.28
C ALA A 282 -4.45 8.70 1.13
N VAL A 283 -3.90 9.74 1.77
CA VAL A 283 -2.45 10.01 1.78
C VAL A 283 -1.68 8.86 2.44
N LEU A 284 -2.13 8.37 3.59
CA LEU A 284 -1.47 7.25 4.30
C LEU A 284 -1.47 5.97 3.45
N LEU A 285 -2.55 5.69 2.72
CA LEU A 285 -2.60 4.57 1.77
C LEU A 285 -1.57 4.73 0.65
N GLN A 286 -1.37 5.95 0.13
CA GLN A 286 -0.33 6.20 -0.89
C GLN A 286 1.09 6.06 -0.33
N LEU A 287 1.35 6.51 0.90
CA LEU A 287 2.64 6.34 1.55
C LEU A 287 2.96 4.86 1.81
N ARG A 288 1.98 4.07 2.27
CA ARG A 288 2.12 2.61 2.39
C ARG A 288 2.39 1.95 1.03
N ALA A 289 1.78 2.45 -0.04
CA ALA A 289 2.06 1.99 -1.39
C ALA A 289 3.52 2.29 -1.82
N VAL A 290 4.11 3.41 -1.38
CA VAL A 290 5.56 3.68 -1.55
C VAL A 290 6.38 2.61 -0.83
N ASP A 291 6.05 2.29 0.41
CA ASP A 291 6.78 1.27 1.18
C ASP A 291 6.73 -0.10 0.50
N MET A 292 5.60 -0.41 -0.14
CA MET A 292 5.33 -1.65 -0.90
C MET A 292 5.98 -1.69 -2.27
N ALA A 293 6.45 -0.57 -2.81
CA ALA A 293 7.05 -0.52 -4.14
C ALA A 293 8.36 -1.33 -4.20
N PHE A 294 8.52 -2.10 -5.26
CA PHE A 294 9.73 -2.83 -5.60
C PHE A 294 10.76 -1.90 -6.25
N CYS A 295 11.22 -0.91 -5.49
CA CYS A 295 12.28 0.00 -5.84
C CYS A 295 13.27 0.19 -4.67
N ASP A 296 14.38 0.85 -4.93
CA ASP A 296 15.37 1.19 -3.91
C ASP A 296 14.86 2.30 -2.97
N GLU A 297 15.52 2.46 -1.83
CA GLU A 297 15.13 3.45 -0.83
C GLU A 297 15.29 4.90 -1.32
N ASP A 298 16.21 5.16 -2.25
CA ASP A 298 16.37 6.47 -2.88
C ASP A 298 15.12 6.85 -3.69
N MET A 299 14.60 5.94 -4.52
CA MET A 299 13.36 6.12 -5.24
C MET A 299 12.16 6.24 -4.30
N LYS A 300 12.09 5.43 -3.24
CA LYS A 300 11.03 5.58 -2.23
C LYS A 300 11.06 6.94 -1.55
N LYS A 301 12.25 7.43 -1.18
CA LYS A 301 12.44 8.76 -0.63
C LYS A 301 11.99 9.84 -1.62
N GLU A 302 12.39 9.74 -2.89
CA GLU A 302 11.94 10.67 -3.95
C GLU A 302 10.40 10.68 -4.06
N LEU A 303 9.75 9.51 -4.03
CA LEU A 303 8.29 9.42 -4.09
C LEU A 303 7.61 10.04 -2.87
N ARG A 304 8.13 9.82 -1.66
CA ARG A 304 7.65 10.48 -0.43
C ARG A 304 7.80 12.00 -0.54
N ASP A 305 8.97 12.48 -0.92
CA ASP A 305 9.25 13.92 -1.09
C ASP A 305 8.29 14.56 -2.10
N ARG A 306 7.95 13.86 -3.18
CA ARG A 306 6.96 14.30 -4.18
C ARG A 306 5.53 14.33 -3.63
N ILE A 307 5.15 13.35 -2.82
CA ILE A 307 3.85 13.33 -2.12
C ILE A 307 3.78 14.50 -1.13
N HIS A 308 4.81 14.70 -0.30
CA HIS A 308 4.90 15.83 0.63
C HIS A 308 4.81 17.18 -0.10
N THR A 309 5.60 17.36 -1.15
CA THR A 309 5.57 18.55 -1.99
C THR A 309 4.18 18.79 -2.60
N PHE A 310 3.47 17.73 -3.01
CA PHE A 310 2.11 17.86 -3.53
C PHE A 310 1.14 18.36 -2.46
N ILE A 311 1.28 17.86 -1.23
CA ILE A 311 0.43 18.25 -0.10
C ILE A 311 0.71 19.72 0.28
N ASP A 312 1.99 20.12 0.36
CA ASP A 312 2.40 21.46 0.74
C ASP A 312 1.99 22.54 -0.28
N ASN A 313 2.08 22.26 -1.58
CA ASN A 313 1.76 23.23 -2.63
C ASN A 313 0.26 23.50 -2.79
N ARG A 314 -0.59 22.62 -2.28
CA ARG A 314 -2.03 22.85 -2.26
C ARG A 314 -2.38 23.38 -0.87
N ASN A 315 -2.43 24.71 -0.75
CA ASN A 315 -2.98 25.48 0.40
C ASN A 315 -4.44 25.12 0.79
N HIS A 316 -4.96 23.97 0.36
CA HIS A 316 -6.27 23.41 0.62
C HIS A 316 -6.24 21.99 1.20
N VAL A 317 -5.07 21.32 1.32
CA VAL A 317 -4.87 20.29 2.35
C VAL A 317 -4.37 21.02 3.57
N VAL A 318 -5.30 21.74 4.20
CA VAL A 318 -4.98 22.56 5.34
C VAL A 318 -4.50 21.61 6.47
N LEU A 319 -3.20 21.67 6.80
CA LEU A 319 -2.47 21.00 7.90
C LEU A 319 -1.66 19.73 7.57
N LEU A 320 -0.50 19.89 6.94
CA LEU A 320 0.69 19.14 7.36
C LEU A 320 1.79 20.13 7.75
N HIS A 321 1.59 20.85 8.86
CA HIS A 321 2.70 21.57 9.49
C HIS A 321 3.69 20.53 10.04
N GLU A 322 5.00 20.79 9.93
CA GLU A 322 6.18 20.12 10.54
C GLU A 322 5.92 18.92 11.49
N PRO A 323 5.16 19.03 12.59
CA PRO A 323 4.85 17.89 13.44
C PRO A 323 4.18 16.68 12.75
N TYR A 324 3.37 16.87 11.71
CA TYR A 324 2.72 15.76 11.00
C TYR A 324 3.66 15.04 10.03
N ILE A 325 4.65 15.76 9.46
CA ILE A 325 5.72 15.14 8.69
C ILE A 325 6.55 14.23 9.60
N ASN A 326 6.78 14.61 10.86
CA ASN A 326 7.43 13.75 11.85
C ASN A 326 6.57 12.53 12.24
N ILE A 327 5.24 12.66 12.37
CA ILE A 327 4.35 11.49 12.55
C ILE A 327 4.44 10.54 11.36
N ILE A 328 4.36 11.06 10.13
CA ILE A 328 4.46 10.28 8.90
C ILE A 328 5.85 9.62 8.78
N ASN A 329 6.94 10.33 9.09
CA ASN A 329 8.30 9.80 9.07
C ASN A 329 8.53 8.74 10.16
N ASN A 330 8.02 8.94 11.38
CA ASN A 330 8.13 7.99 12.48
C ASN A 330 7.29 6.72 12.25
N MET A 331 6.18 6.81 11.51
CA MET A 331 5.44 5.65 11.01
C MET A 331 6.20 4.87 9.92
N MET A 332 7.08 5.51 9.15
CA MET A 332 7.83 4.90 8.04
C MET A 332 9.16 4.24 8.44
N LEU A 333 9.69 4.52 9.63
CA LEU A 333 10.93 3.89 10.14
C LEU A 333 10.72 2.46 10.68
N CYS A 334 9.49 1.96 10.73
CA CYS A 334 9.15 0.60 11.20
C CYS A 334 9.35 -0.47 10.11
N THR A 335 10.53 -0.52 9.47
CA THR A 335 10.93 -1.67 8.64
C THR A 335 11.92 -2.54 9.42
N PRO A 336 11.66 -3.85 9.62
CA PRO A 336 12.64 -4.72 10.25
C PRO A 336 13.77 -5.03 9.26
N PRO A 337 15.05 -4.93 9.64
CA PRO A 337 16.12 -5.51 8.84
C PRO A 337 16.08 -7.04 8.93
N MET A 338 16.01 -7.73 7.79
CA MET A 338 16.30 -9.16 7.72
C MET A 338 17.70 -9.40 7.16
N THR A 339 18.63 -9.90 7.98
CA THR A 339 19.34 -11.20 7.86
C THR A 339 20.55 -11.29 8.80
N PRO A 340 21.06 -12.50 9.13
CA PRO A 340 21.73 -12.77 10.40
C PRO A 340 23.27 -12.68 10.37
N THR A 341 23.84 -12.62 11.57
CA THR A 341 25.25 -12.83 11.97
C THR A 341 26.27 -11.77 11.50
N THR A 342 26.67 -10.86 12.37
CA THR A 342 27.88 -10.91 13.24
C THR A 342 28.04 -9.55 13.94
N GLU A 343 28.61 -9.57 15.14
CA GLU A 343 28.87 -8.45 16.06
C GLU A 343 28.91 -7.04 15.43
N VAL A 344 27.91 -6.20 15.75
CA VAL A 344 27.93 -4.75 15.46
C VAL A 344 27.87 -3.99 16.77
N GLN A 345 28.87 -3.13 16.97
CA GLN A 345 28.96 -2.15 18.03
C GLN A 345 27.76 -1.19 18.02
N ASP A 346 27.20 -1.05 19.22
CA ASP A 346 26.12 -0.17 19.64
C ASP A 346 26.30 1.29 19.16
N ARG A 347 25.37 1.75 18.32
CA ARG A 347 25.01 3.15 18.11
C ARG A 347 23.50 3.24 17.87
N GLY A 348 22.70 2.92 18.88
CA GLY A 348 21.28 3.26 18.91
C GLY A 348 21.08 4.69 19.41
N GLU A 349 20.40 5.54 18.63
CA GLU A 349 19.79 6.76 19.17
C GLU A 349 18.64 6.36 20.12
N ASP A 350 18.73 6.82 21.37
CA ASP A 350 17.85 6.44 22.47
C ASP A 350 16.47 7.13 22.33
N VAL A 351 15.40 6.35 22.16
CA VAL A 351 14.00 6.82 22.06
C VAL A 351 13.58 7.63 23.30
N LEU A 352 14.30 7.49 24.42
CA LEU A 352 14.12 8.32 25.61
C LEU A 352 14.50 9.80 25.42
N ASN A 353 15.11 10.18 24.29
CA ASN A 353 15.37 11.58 23.94
C ASN A 353 14.13 12.31 23.39
N ASP A 354 13.07 11.58 22.97
CA ASP A 354 11.86 12.16 22.36
C ASP A 354 10.69 12.33 23.34
N ILE A 355 10.89 12.09 24.63
CA ILE A 355 9.84 12.18 25.66
C ILE A 355 9.20 13.58 25.70
N ASP A 356 10.01 14.63 25.57
CA ASP A 356 9.52 16.01 25.60
C ASP A 356 8.68 16.33 24.36
N PHE A 357 9.07 15.78 23.19
CA PHE A 357 8.28 15.84 21.97
C PHE A 357 6.94 15.10 22.15
N ILE A 358 6.99 13.89 22.71
CA ILE A 358 5.79 13.07 22.96
C ILE A 358 4.80 13.82 23.85
N ILE A 359 5.25 14.44 24.94
CA ILE A 359 4.38 15.21 25.83
C ILE A 359 3.83 16.44 25.11
N GLN A 360 4.69 17.20 24.44
CA GLN A 360 4.27 18.42 23.76
C GLN A 360 3.27 18.14 22.64
N HIS A 361 3.45 17.04 21.91
CA HIS A 361 2.66 16.72 20.75
C HIS A 361 1.36 15.97 21.10
N TYR A 362 1.42 15.02 22.04
CA TYR A 362 0.28 14.13 22.32
C TYR A 362 -0.50 14.46 23.59
N SER A 363 -0.04 15.39 24.45
CA SER A 363 -0.83 15.82 25.63
C SER A 363 -2.22 16.34 25.27
N GLY A 364 -2.37 16.94 24.08
CA GLY A 364 -3.65 17.43 23.56
C GLY A 364 -4.72 16.36 23.32
N TYR A 365 -4.33 15.08 23.28
CA TYR A 365 -5.22 13.93 23.06
C TYR A 365 -5.76 13.35 24.38
N PHE A 366 -5.16 13.74 25.50
CA PHE A 366 -5.56 13.29 26.84
C PHE A 366 -6.20 14.44 27.62
N HIS A 367 -7.16 14.10 28.48
CA HIS A 367 -7.58 15.01 29.53
C HIS A 367 -6.40 15.28 30.47
N ARG A 368 -5.59 14.24 30.70
CA ARG A 368 -4.36 14.32 31.49
C ARG A 368 -3.31 13.33 30.99
N MET A 369 -2.11 13.82 30.72
CA MET A 369 -0.93 13.01 30.38
C MET A 369 0.21 13.45 31.29
N GLU A 370 0.72 12.54 32.11
CA GLU A 370 1.75 12.84 33.11
C GLU A 370 2.81 11.74 33.16
N ILE A 371 4.06 12.11 33.35
CA ILE A 371 5.10 11.14 33.72
C ILE A 371 4.91 10.76 35.20
N LYS A 372 4.72 9.48 35.49
CA LYS A 372 4.75 8.94 36.86
C LYS A 372 6.17 8.67 37.34
N ASP A 373 7.02 8.13 36.46
CA ASP A 373 8.39 7.76 36.79
C ASP A 373 9.28 7.82 35.54
N ARG A 374 10.54 8.25 35.71
CA ARG A 374 11.55 8.31 34.64
C ARG A 374 12.82 7.65 35.15
N GLN A 375 13.17 6.52 34.56
CA GLN A 375 14.42 5.80 34.81
C GLN A 375 15.29 5.85 33.55
N HIS A 376 16.53 5.37 33.68
CA HIS A 376 17.51 5.42 32.59
C HIS A 376 17.12 4.57 31.36
N ASP A 377 16.22 3.58 31.52
CA ASP A 377 15.83 2.65 30.45
C ASP A 377 14.31 2.63 30.17
N ARG A 378 13.51 3.42 30.90
CA ARG A 378 12.05 3.42 30.79
C ARG A 378 11.38 4.68 31.34
N VAL A 379 10.21 5.01 30.82
CA VAL A 379 9.35 6.11 31.29
C VAL A 379 7.93 5.63 31.45
N SER A 380 7.34 5.87 32.61
CA SER A 380 5.94 5.52 32.90
C SER A 380 5.03 6.73 32.73
N PHE A 381 3.98 6.59 31.94
CA PHE A 381 2.95 7.59 31.69
C PHE A 381 1.65 7.23 32.41
N ARG A 382 1.03 8.22 33.05
CA ARG A 382 -0.38 8.22 33.43
C ARG A 382 -1.17 8.92 32.34
N LEU A 383 -2.15 8.22 31.78
CA LEU A 383 -2.95 8.68 30.66
C LEU A 383 -4.43 8.64 31.06
N ILE A 384 -5.12 9.77 30.94
CA ILE A 384 -6.57 9.88 31.11
C ILE A 384 -7.13 10.38 29.79
N PRO A 385 -7.82 9.54 28.99
CA PRO A 385 -8.36 9.94 27.69
C PRO A 385 -9.40 11.07 27.80
N LYS A 386 -9.48 11.93 26.78
CA LYS A 386 -10.51 13.00 26.76
C LYS A 386 -11.93 12.47 26.60
N ASN A 387 -12.06 11.33 25.94
CA ASN A 387 -13.34 10.70 25.62
C ASN A 387 -13.89 9.84 26.75
N ASP A 388 -13.04 9.49 27.72
CA ASP A 388 -13.44 8.82 28.95
C ASP A 388 -12.54 9.27 30.10
N ILE A 389 -12.96 10.33 30.79
CA ILE A 389 -12.21 10.93 31.91
C ILE A 389 -12.19 10.03 33.16
N THR A 390 -12.98 8.97 33.17
CA THR A 390 -13.04 8.00 34.28
C THR A 390 -12.07 6.84 34.09
N ARG A 391 -11.54 6.68 32.87
CA ARG A 391 -10.56 5.67 32.52
C ARG A 391 -9.14 6.19 32.73
N GLU A 392 -8.39 5.53 33.59
CA GLU A 392 -6.97 5.74 33.80
C GLU A 392 -6.19 4.57 33.20
N VAL A 393 -5.26 4.90 32.31
CA VAL A 393 -4.31 3.97 31.71
C VAL A 393 -2.91 4.31 32.19
N VAL A 394 -2.13 3.28 32.53
CA VAL A 394 -0.69 3.41 32.76
C VAL A 394 0.03 2.69 31.64
N ALA A 395 0.85 3.42 30.89
CA ALA A 395 1.68 2.88 29.83
C ALA A 395 3.15 3.14 30.15
N VAL A 396 4.03 2.19 29.86
CA VAL A 396 5.47 2.31 30.07
C VAL A 396 6.15 2.26 28.72
N LEU A 397 6.88 3.31 28.38
CA LEU A 397 7.80 3.32 27.25
C LEU A 397 9.12 2.72 27.71
N ASP A 398 9.52 1.59 27.12
CA ASP A 398 10.87 1.06 27.23
C ASP A 398 11.74 1.54 26.04
N ARG A 399 12.88 0.87 25.78
CA ARG A 399 13.81 1.26 24.70
C ARG A 399 13.21 1.24 23.30
N SER A 400 12.07 0.58 23.07
CA SER A 400 11.46 0.50 21.73
C SER A 400 9.95 0.36 21.68
N HIS A 401 9.26 0.15 22.81
CA HIS A 401 7.82 -0.10 22.81
C HIS A 401 7.11 0.61 23.96
N PHE A 402 5.85 0.98 23.73
CA PHE A 402 4.88 1.26 24.77
C PHE A 402 4.22 -0.03 25.23
N ILE A 403 4.25 -0.29 26.53
CA ILE A 403 3.60 -1.44 27.15
C ILE A 403 2.51 -0.93 28.06
N LEU A 404 1.27 -1.37 27.84
CA LEU A 404 0.17 -0.98 28.70
C LEU A 404 0.19 -1.82 29.98
N HIS A 405 0.47 -1.19 31.11
CA HIS A 405 0.65 -1.85 32.41
C HIS A 405 -0.63 -1.97 33.23
N SER A 406 -1.52 -0.99 33.11
CA SER A 406 -2.82 -1.04 33.78
C SER A 406 -3.86 -0.24 33.02
N ASP A 407 -5.11 -0.66 33.12
CA ASP A 407 -6.27 0.02 32.58
C ASP A 407 -7.42 -0.07 33.58
N SER A 408 -7.91 1.06 34.09
CA SER A 408 -8.96 1.06 35.11
C SER A 408 -10.33 0.61 34.59
N SER A 409 -10.51 0.52 33.26
CA SER A 409 -11.73 -0.02 32.67
C SER A 409 -11.65 -1.52 32.37
N ALA A 410 -10.50 -2.16 32.59
CA ALA A 410 -10.37 -3.60 32.37
C ALA A 410 -11.07 -4.39 33.47
N THR A 411 -11.91 -5.36 33.09
CA THR A 411 -12.44 -6.36 34.03
C THR A 411 -11.34 -7.36 34.39
N SER A 412 -11.35 -7.88 35.61
CA SER A 412 -10.32 -8.76 36.19
C SER A 412 -10.06 -10.07 35.43
N ASP A 413 -10.89 -10.38 34.43
CA ASP A 413 -10.98 -11.72 33.84
C ASP A 413 -10.21 -11.86 32.50
N GLY A 414 -9.41 -10.85 32.11
CA GLY A 414 -8.41 -10.99 31.05
C GLY A 414 -8.96 -11.44 29.69
N GLY A 415 -10.18 -11.01 29.33
CA GLY A 415 -10.84 -11.34 28.07
C GLY A 415 -10.06 -10.91 26.81
N PRO A 416 -10.51 -11.28 25.60
CA PRO A 416 -9.81 -11.04 24.34
C PRO A 416 -9.54 -9.54 24.01
N ASP A 417 -10.27 -8.64 24.66
CA ASP A 417 -10.10 -7.18 24.55
C ASP A 417 -9.17 -6.58 25.62
N CYS A 418 -8.53 -7.41 26.45
CA CYS A 418 -7.58 -6.95 27.46
C CYS A 418 -6.32 -6.36 26.78
N LEU A 419 -6.11 -5.06 27.01
CA LEU A 419 -4.95 -4.34 26.49
C LEU A 419 -3.73 -4.44 27.41
N ILE A 420 -3.91 -4.91 28.66
CA ILE A 420 -2.84 -5.01 29.65
C ILE A 420 -1.79 -6.02 29.17
N GLY A 421 -0.53 -5.61 29.11
CA GLY A 421 0.60 -6.39 28.61
C GLY A 421 0.81 -6.31 27.10
N ARG A 422 -0.09 -5.68 26.33
CA ARG A 422 0.13 -5.45 24.89
C ARG A 422 1.26 -4.46 24.68
N ARG A 423 2.05 -4.75 23.64
CA ARG A 423 3.13 -3.90 23.15
C ARG A 423 2.63 -3.10 21.96
N PHE A 424 2.94 -1.82 21.95
CA PHE A 424 2.65 -0.88 20.89
C PHE A 424 3.97 -0.25 20.46
N GLU A 425 4.24 -0.25 19.16
CA GLU A 425 5.48 0.29 18.60
C GLU A 425 5.44 1.82 18.58
N THR A 426 4.25 2.42 18.55
CA THR A 426 4.07 3.88 18.57
C THR A 426 3.02 4.35 19.57
N ILE A 427 3.09 5.62 19.95
CA ILE A 427 2.08 6.24 20.83
C ILE A 427 0.71 6.34 20.14
N GLU A 428 0.65 6.43 18.82
CA GLU A 428 -0.61 6.42 18.04
C GLU A 428 -1.29 5.06 18.05
N GLN A 429 -0.52 3.97 17.98
CA GLN A 429 -1.08 2.62 18.15
C GLN A 429 -1.66 2.47 19.56
N LEU A 430 -0.94 2.94 20.58
CA LEU A 430 -1.43 3.01 21.96
C LEU A 430 -2.69 3.89 22.06
N LEU A 431 -2.70 5.08 21.45
CA LEU A 431 -3.82 6.02 21.45
C LEU A 431 -5.05 5.44 20.76
N SER A 432 -4.89 4.83 19.58
CA SER A 432 -5.97 4.18 18.85
C SER A 432 -6.57 3.02 19.66
N ALA A 433 -5.72 2.24 20.33
CA ALA A 433 -6.17 1.16 21.20
C ALA A 433 -6.87 1.66 22.47
N VAL A 434 -6.38 2.72 23.08
CA VAL A 434 -6.94 3.30 24.32
C VAL A 434 -8.21 4.10 24.03
N MET A 435 -8.26 4.89 22.96
CA MET A 435 -9.35 5.81 22.67
C MET A 435 -10.41 5.25 21.71
N GLY A 436 -10.08 4.20 20.96
CA GLY A 436 -10.87 3.69 19.85
C GLY A 436 -10.59 4.48 18.56
N ALA A 437 -10.35 3.76 17.46
CA ALA A 437 -9.92 4.32 16.18
C ALA A 437 -10.82 5.44 15.64
N HIS A 438 -12.16 5.29 15.77
CA HIS A 438 -13.12 6.30 15.34
C HIS A 438 -12.97 7.62 16.11
N HIS A 439 -12.91 7.54 17.44
CA HIS A 439 -12.84 8.73 18.29
C HIS A 439 -11.47 9.41 18.20
N PHE A 440 -10.40 8.63 18.03
CA PHE A 440 -9.08 9.15 17.71
C PHE A 440 -9.10 9.95 16.40
N GLY A 441 -9.76 9.43 15.35
CA GLY A 441 -9.93 10.12 14.07
C GLY A 441 -10.74 11.42 14.17
N GLU A 442 -11.84 11.43 14.93
CA GLU A 442 -12.67 12.63 15.14
C GLU A 442 -11.93 13.73 15.92
N MET A 443 -11.22 13.34 16.97
CA MET A 443 -10.48 14.29 17.82
C MET A 443 -9.28 14.88 17.08
N LEU A 444 -8.61 14.09 16.23
CA LEU A 444 -7.57 14.57 15.33
C LEU A 444 -8.13 15.65 14.39
N ASN A 445 -9.28 15.39 13.77
CA ASN A 445 -9.97 16.37 12.91
C ASN A 445 -10.39 17.65 13.65
N SER A 446 -10.82 17.56 14.91
CA SER A 446 -11.21 18.72 15.72
C SER A 446 -10.01 19.59 16.12
N LEU A 447 -8.91 18.97 16.54
CA LEU A 447 -7.65 19.66 16.85
C LEU A 447 -7.09 20.40 15.63
N ILE A 448 -7.17 19.75 14.46
CA ILE A 448 -6.89 20.30 13.14
C ILE A 448 -7.73 21.58 12.93
N SER A 449 -9.06 21.50 13.01
CA SER A 449 -9.95 22.65 12.81
C SER A 449 -9.69 23.83 13.77
N SER A 450 -9.45 23.56 15.06
CA SER A 450 -9.22 24.63 16.06
C SER A 450 -7.94 25.43 15.84
N ARG A 451 -6.86 24.81 15.34
CA ARG A 451 -5.59 25.49 15.07
C ARG A 451 -5.66 26.40 13.84
N LEU A 452 -6.62 26.15 12.95
CA LEU A 452 -6.86 26.95 11.74
C LEU A 452 -7.61 28.24 11.99
N GLU A 453 -8.51 28.23 12.97
CA GLU A 453 -9.20 29.44 13.40
C GLU A 453 -8.24 30.43 14.05
N THR A 454 -7.24 29.94 14.79
CA THR A 454 -6.21 30.78 15.43
C THR A 454 -5.20 31.39 14.45
N SER A 455 -4.96 30.77 13.29
CA SER A 455 -4.05 31.31 12.27
C SER A 455 -4.66 32.39 11.37
N ASN A 456 -6.00 32.56 11.39
CA ASN A 456 -6.72 33.52 10.55
C ASN A 456 -7.01 34.88 11.22
N LEU A 457 -6.43 35.15 12.39
CA LEU A 457 -6.55 36.44 13.08
C LEU A 457 -5.26 37.26 12.97
N SER A 458 -5.00 37.81 11.79
CA SER A 458 -4.24 39.07 11.62
C SER A 458 -4.55 39.69 10.26
N PRO A 459 -5.49 40.65 10.17
CA PRO A 459 -5.62 41.47 8.97
C PRO A 459 -4.43 42.43 8.94
N ARG A 460 -3.49 42.20 8.02
CA ARG A 460 -2.51 43.23 7.65
C ARG A 460 -3.27 44.40 7.05
N GLY A 461 -3.08 45.57 7.68
CA GLY A 461 -3.64 46.83 7.24
C GLY A 461 -3.29 47.15 5.80
N SER A 462 -4.25 47.74 5.12
CA SER A 462 -4.11 48.41 3.83
C SER A 462 -3.19 49.62 3.96
N ASP A 463 -2.07 49.61 3.24
CA ASP A 463 -1.36 50.79 2.77
C ASP A 463 -0.83 50.51 1.36
N HIS A 464 -1.64 50.87 0.36
CA HIS A 464 -1.31 51.70 -0.82
C HIS A 464 -2.38 51.59 -1.91
#